data_AF-A0A7W7MX23-F1
#
_entry.id   AF-A0A7W7MX23-F1
#
_cell.length_a   1.000
_cell.length_b   1.000
_cell.length_c   1.000
_cell.angle_alpha   90.00
_cell.angle_beta   90.00
_cell.angle_gamma   90.00
#
_symmetry.space_group_name_H-M   'P 1'
#
loop_
_entity.id
_entity.type
_entity.pdbx_description
1 polymer ?
#
loop_
_entity_poly.entity_id
_entity_poly.type
_entity_poly.pdbx_seq_one_letter_code
_entity_poly.pdbx_strand_id
1 'polypeptide(L)' 'MRKVADCREMPSESGCTLTISGEEDEVVRAAAEHAASVHGHTDSPEFREEIRNSLKDEHMSVR' A
#
# COMPACT_ATOMS: atom_id res chain seq x y z
N MET A 1 9.58 6.32 -9.87
CA MET A 1 8.28 6.95 -10.22
C MET A 1 7.44 6.81 -8.97
N ARG A 2 6.88 7.90 -8.45
CA ARG A 2 6.17 7.83 -7.17
C ARG A 2 4.90 7.00 -7.28
N LYS A 3 4.67 6.16 -6.28
CA LYS A 3 3.54 5.24 -6.17
C LYS A 3 2.67 5.57 -4.97
N VAL A 4 1.44 5.09 -5.00
CA VAL A 4 0.45 5.22 -3.93
C VAL A 4 -0.19 3.86 -3.64
N ALA A 5 -0.23 3.50 -2.35
CA ALA A 5 -1.14 2.50 -1.80
C ALA A 5 -2.22 3.23 -1.00
N ASP A 6 -3.49 3.06 -1.39
CA ASP A 6 -4.62 3.68 -0.71
C ASP A 6 -5.53 2.63 -0.10
N CYS A 7 -5.51 2.50 1.23
CA CYS A 7 -6.29 1.49 1.94
C CYS A 7 -7.80 1.69 1.78
N ARG A 8 -8.27 2.89 1.41
CA ARG A 8 -9.70 3.19 1.20
C ARG A 8 -10.28 2.48 -0.02
N GLU A 9 -9.42 2.07 -0.94
CA GLU A 9 -9.83 1.37 -2.16
C GLU A 9 -9.90 -0.14 -1.98
N MET A 10 -9.43 -0.65 -0.84
CA MET A 10 -9.49 -2.07 -0.50
C MET A 10 -10.80 -2.38 0.23
N PRO A 11 -11.43 -3.54 -0.02
CA PRO A 11 -12.56 -3.98 0.79
C PRO A 11 -12.09 -4.21 2.22
N SER A 12 -12.40 -3.28 3.13
CA SER A 12 -11.91 -3.30 4.51
C SER A 12 -13.06 -3.36 5.52
N GLU A 13 -12.94 -4.27 6.50
CA GLU A 13 -13.74 -4.27 7.73
C GLU A 13 -13.23 -3.23 8.75
N SER A 14 -11.96 -2.83 8.64
CA SER A 14 -11.27 -1.95 9.60
C SER A 14 -11.53 -0.46 9.39
N GLY A 15 -12.11 -0.06 8.25
CA GLY A 15 -12.36 1.35 7.91
C GLY A 15 -11.06 2.16 7.74
N CYS A 16 -9.96 1.51 7.32
CA CYS A 16 -8.66 2.16 7.24
C CYS A 16 -8.66 3.29 6.21
N THR A 17 -8.26 4.49 6.65
CA THR A 17 -8.21 5.70 5.82
C THR A 17 -6.79 6.07 5.39
N LEU A 18 -5.81 5.22 5.69
CA LEU A 18 -4.40 5.48 5.44
C LEU A 18 -4.10 5.44 3.94
N THR A 19 -3.27 6.39 3.50
CA THR A 19 -2.68 6.42 2.17
C THR A 19 -1.16 6.53 2.34
N ILE A 20 -0.41 5.65 1.68
CA ILE A 20 1.06 5.61 1.70
C ILE A 20 1.55 5.99 0.31
N SER A 21 2.42 6.99 0.20
CA SER A 21 3.06 7.34 -1.07
C SER A 21 4.55 7.60 -0.95
N GLY A 22 5.31 7.22 -1.98
CA GLY A 22 6.78 7.16 -1.96
C GLY A 22 7.34 6.56 -3.25
N GLU A 23 8.62 6.19 -3.26
CA GLU A 23 9.12 5.31 -4.32
C GLU A 23 8.53 3.90 -4.15
N GLU A 24 8.45 3.14 -5.25
CA GLU A 24 7.72 1.87 -5.28
C GLU A 24 8.12 0.90 -4.16
N ASP A 25 9.42 0.65 -3.97
CA ASP A 25 9.89 -0.28 -2.94
C ASP A 25 9.64 0.21 -1.52
N GLU A 26 9.65 1.53 -1.29
CA GLU A 26 9.30 2.12 0.00
C GLU A 26 7.83 1.87 0.32
N VAL A 27 6.95 2.08 -0.68
CA VAL A 27 5.51 1.88 -0.55
C VAL A 27 5.18 0.41 -0.35
N VAL A 28 5.79 -0.51 -1.11
CA VAL A 28 5.56 -1.96 -0.95
C VAL A 28 5.92 -2.41 0.46
N ARG A 29 7.10 -2.01 0.96
CA ARG A 29 7.54 -2.39 2.32
C ARG A 29 6.60 -1.84 3.39
N ALA A 30 6.28 -0.56 3.34
CA ALA A 30 5.42 0.08 4.34
C ALA A 30 3.97 -0.44 4.30
N ALA A 31 3.43 -0.70 3.11
CA ALA A 31 2.09 -1.24 2.94
C ALA A 31 2.00 -2.69 3.46
N ALA A 32 3.02 -3.52 3.22
CA ALA A 32 3.06 -4.89 3.73
C ALA A 32 3.18 -4.94 5.26
N GLU A 33 4.07 -4.12 5.84
CA GLU A 33 4.20 -3.98 7.30
C GLU A 33 2.88 -3.49 7.94
N HIS A 34 2.20 -2.54 7.31
CA HIS A 34 0.88 -2.06 7.75
C HIS A 34 -0.20 -3.16 7.65
N ALA A 35 -0.26 -3.85 6.51
CA ALA A 35 -1.22 -4.92 6.29
C ALA A 35 -1.04 -6.07 7.28
N ALA A 36 0.18 -6.42 7.65
CA ALA A 36 0.44 -7.44 8.66
C ALA A 36 0.08 -6.99 10.08
N SER A 37 0.51 -5.79 10.47
CA SER A 37 0.32 -5.29 11.84
C SER A 37 -1.11 -4.85 12.16
N VAL A 38 -1.84 -4.30 11.18
CA VAL A 38 -3.16 -3.70 11.38
C VAL A 38 -4.29 -4.58 10.84
N HIS A 39 -4.07 -5.26 9.72
CA HIS A 39 -5.11 -6.07 9.04
C HIS A 39 -4.86 -7.59 9.18
N GLY A 40 -3.77 -8.01 9.83
CA GLY A 40 -3.47 -9.41 10.12
C GLY A 40 -3.04 -10.24 8.90
N HIS A 41 -2.67 -9.60 7.79
CA HIS A 41 -2.11 -10.31 6.65
C HIS A 41 -0.73 -10.90 6.97
N THR A 42 -0.32 -11.91 6.22
CA THR A 42 1.06 -12.40 6.28
C THR A 42 1.92 -11.57 5.33
N ASP A 43 2.97 -10.94 5.85
CA ASP A 43 3.99 -10.27 5.03
C ASP A 43 4.90 -11.31 4.34
N SER A 44 4.42 -11.87 3.22
CA SER A 44 5.15 -12.83 2.39
C SER A 44 5.67 -12.18 1.09
N PRO A 45 6.67 -12.78 0.42
CA PRO A 45 7.14 -12.30 -0.89
C PRO A 45 6.03 -12.19 -1.93
N GLU A 46 5.14 -13.17 -1.99
CA GLU A 46 4.00 -13.22 -2.91
C GLU A 46 3.03 -12.07 -2.62
N PHE A 47 2.72 -11.83 -1.35
CA PHE A 47 1.85 -10.71 -0.94
C PHE A 47 2.47 -9.35 -1.26
N ARG A 48 3.80 -9.21 -1.13
CA ARG A 48 4.51 -8.00 -1.58
C ARG A 48 4.42 -7.79 -3.09
N GLU A 49 4.43 -8.86 -3.88
CA GLU A 49 4.20 -8.77 -5.33
C GLU A 49 2.76 -8.37 -5.66
N GLU A 50 1.76 -8.90 -4.96
CA GLU A 50 0.36 -8.48 -5.08
C GLU A 50 0.20 -6.99 -4.76
N ILE A 51 0.79 -6.52 -3.65
CA ILE A 51 0.81 -5.09 -3.29
C ILE A 51 1.43 -4.28 -4.42
N ARG A 52 2.62 -4.67 -4.90
CA ARG A 52 3.33 -3.95 -5.98
C ARG A 52 2.45 -3.80 -7.23
N ASN A 53 1.77 -4.86 -7.63
CA ASN A 53 0.87 -4.86 -8.79
C ASN A 53 -0.41 -4.03 -8.57
N SER A 54 -0.79 -3.79 -7.32
CA SER A 54 -1.95 -2.95 -6.96
C SER A 54 -1.63 -1.45 -6.85
N LEU A 55 -0.35 -1.07 -6.80
CA LEU A 55 0.06 0.32 -6.60
C LEU A 55 -0.34 1.19 -7.79
N LYS A 56 -0.86 2.38 -7.48
CA LYS A 56 -1.19 3.40 -8.49
C LYS A 56 -0.06 4.39 -8.62
N ASP A 57 0.08 4.99 -9.81
CA ASP A 57 0.96 6.14 -9.96
C ASP A 57 0.44 7.30 -9.14
N GLU A 58 1.34 7.98 -8.44
CA GLU A 58 0.96 9.20 -7.76
C GLU A 58 0.69 10.28 -8.79
N HIS A 59 -0.58 10.67 -8.92
CA HIS A 59 -0.93 11.85 -9.70
C HIS A 59 -0.19 13.05 -9.11
N MET A 60 0.61 13.71 -9.94
CA MET A 60 1.40 14.90 -9.61
C MET A 60 0.47 16.02 -9.14
N SER A 61 0.10 15.99 -7.86
CA SER A 61 -0.41 17.18 -7.19
C SER A 61 0.80 18.07 -6.98
N VAL A 62 0.76 19.27 -7.53
CA VAL A 62 1.80 20.29 -7.35
C VAL A 62 1.99 20.44 -5.84
N ARG A 63 3.14 19.97 -5.35
CA ARG A 63 3.54 20.15 -3.96
C ARG A 63 3.96 21.59 -3.71
#